data_AF-A0AAW6TSI2-F1
#
_entry.id   AF-A0AAW6TSI2-F1
#
_cell.length_a   1.000
_cell.length_b   1.000
_cell.length_c   1.000
_cell.angle_alpha   90.00
_cell.angle_beta   90.00
_cell.angle_gamma   90.00
#
_symmetry.space_group_name_H-M   'P 1'
#
loop_
_entity.id
_entity.type
_entity.pdbx_description
1 polymer ?
#
loop_
_entity_poly.entity_id
_entity_poly.type
_entity_poly.pdbx_seq_one_letter_code
_entity_poly.pdbx_strand_id
1 'polypeptide(L)'
;TVQCSNVPTAATLTATDNCGDATVTYNQTSTPGLCAGAYTLTRTWTAKDACGNASTATQTINIIDTVGPTTATQFSSTVNVTCDAIPAKPELVFVDNCSTVSPAIFTENIINRTENSYSIVRKWSVADACGNVSEFTQIINVTIPNSVVTISRSICNDGDITTTNLNDLLPVGTPTNGTWVDVNNSGGLQGSILNASGLSVRDYTFEYKINDATCPRTIRIVMTVNTGCGGIVLACGTVLVHNAFSPNGDGINEKFIIDNIDDTVCYPENTVEIYNRWGVLVFETKGYNNTSNSFDGISGGRSTVQQSSGLPTGTYFYILNYTSVDNDGKIITNKKDGYLYLTK
;
A
#
# COMPACT_ATOMS: atom_id res chain seq x y z
N THR A 1 20.62 -55.57 30.61
CA THR A 1 19.66 -54.50 30.34
C THR A 1 19.72 -54.14 28.87
N VAL A 2 18.58 -53.94 28.22
CA VAL A 2 18.48 -53.64 26.78
C VAL A 2 17.40 -52.60 26.50
N GLN A 3 17.51 -51.86 25.39
CA GLN A 3 16.41 -51.07 24.87
C GLN A 3 15.26 -51.98 24.41
N CYS A 4 14.03 -51.50 24.49
CA CYS A 4 12.87 -52.28 24.04
C CYS A 4 12.97 -52.69 22.56
N SER A 5 13.66 -51.89 21.73
CA SER A 5 13.85 -52.16 20.30
C SER A 5 14.84 -53.31 20.05
N ASN A 6 15.60 -53.72 21.08
CA ASN A 6 16.73 -54.64 20.96
C ASN A 6 16.60 -55.82 21.93
N VAL A 7 15.38 -56.31 22.19
CA VAL A 7 15.16 -57.49 23.05
C VAL A 7 15.74 -58.73 22.37
N PRO A 8 16.69 -59.46 23.00
CA PRO A 8 17.30 -60.63 22.40
C PRO A 8 16.28 -61.78 22.31
N THR A 9 16.33 -62.56 21.23
CA THR A 9 15.50 -63.76 21.06
C THR A 9 15.81 -64.80 22.15
N ALA A 10 14.83 -65.63 22.49
CA ALA A 10 15.03 -66.70 23.48
C ALA A 10 16.01 -67.76 22.93
N ALA A 11 16.99 -68.14 23.73
CA ALA A 11 17.88 -69.24 23.39
C ALA A 11 17.13 -70.58 23.47
N THR A 12 17.43 -71.49 22.54
CA THR A 12 16.98 -72.88 22.62
C THR A 12 18.02 -73.66 23.41
N LEU A 13 17.63 -74.23 24.56
CA LEU A 13 18.53 -75.01 25.40
C LEU A 13 18.27 -76.51 25.23
N THR A 14 19.33 -77.31 25.29
CA THR A 14 19.28 -78.78 25.31
C THR A 14 19.67 -79.28 26.69
N ALA A 15 19.12 -80.42 27.11
CA ALA A 15 19.50 -81.11 28.33
C ALA A 15 19.97 -82.54 28.01
N THR A 16 20.89 -83.06 28.82
CA THR A 16 21.39 -84.43 28.75
C THR A 16 21.23 -85.07 30.12
N ASP A 17 20.82 -86.33 30.16
CA ASP A 17 20.85 -87.14 31.39
C ASP A 17 21.75 -88.36 31.18
N ASN A 18 22.42 -88.80 32.25
CA ASN A 18 23.37 -89.92 32.18
C ASN A 18 22.65 -91.30 32.14
N CYS A 19 21.37 -91.34 32.47
CA CYS A 19 20.59 -92.57 32.64
C CYS A 19 19.34 -92.62 31.73
N GLY A 20 19.08 -91.60 30.90
CA GLY A 20 17.93 -91.53 30.02
C GLY A 20 17.81 -90.23 29.23
N ASP A 21 16.64 -89.98 28.66
CA ASP A 21 16.33 -88.75 27.93
C ASP A 21 15.85 -87.64 28.88
N ALA A 22 16.23 -86.39 28.58
CA ALA A 22 15.78 -85.20 29.28
C ALA A 22 15.06 -84.23 28.33
N THR A 23 13.92 -83.70 28.76
CA THR A 23 13.12 -82.74 27.98
C THR A 23 13.21 -81.36 28.59
N VAL A 24 13.35 -80.32 27.75
CA VAL A 24 13.40 -78.92 28.19
C VAL A 24 12.07 -78.24 27.89
N THR A 25 11.48 -77.63 28.91
CA THR A 25 10.31 -76.76 28.77
C THR A 25 10.72 -75.31 28.96
N TYR A 26 10.11 -74.40 28.20
CA TYR A 26 10.38 -72.97 28.25
C TYR A 26 9.16 -72.21 28.74
N ASN A 27 9.37 -71.33 29.72
CA ASN A 27 8.37 -70.39 30.21
C ASN A 27 8.93 -68.97 30.23
N GLN A 28 8.09 -67.98 29.93
CA GLN A 28 8.46 -66.57 29.95
C GLN A 28 7.39 -65.75 30.65
N THR A 29 7.82 -64.93 31.59
CA THR A 29 6.97 -63.98 32.30
C THR A 29 7.54 -62.57 32.17
N SER A 30 6.66 -61.58 32.16
CA SER A 30 7.02 -60.16 32.15
C SER A 30 6.41 -59.47 33.36
N THR A 31 7.21 -58.70 34.07
CA THR A 31 6.73 -57.82 35.15
C THR A 31 6.85 -56.37 34.70
N PRO A 32 5.76 -55.57 34.75
CA PRO A 32 5.79 -54.16 34.39
C PRO A 32 6.87 -53.39 35.16
N GLY A 33 7.58 -52.51 34.47
CA GLY A 33 8.60 -51.63 35.04
C GLY A 33 8.03 -50.27 35.43
N LEU A 34 8.93 -49.30 35.57
CA LEU A 34 8.61 -47.96 36.09
C LEU A 34 7.83 -47.07 35.10
N CYS A 35 7.79 -47.41 33.82
CA CYS A 35 7.03 -46.68 32.79
C CYS A 35 6.47 -47.62 31.72
N ALA A 36 5.47 -47.16 30.98
CA ALA A 36 4.84 -47.94 29.91
C ALA A 36 5.85 -48.16 28.78
N GLY A 37 6.42 -49.36 28.66
CA GLY A 37 7.50 -49.69 27.72
C GLY A 37 8.74 -50.27 28.39
N ALA A 38 8.94 -49.97 29.68
CA ALA A 38 9.94 -50.62 30.52
C ALA A 38 9.33 -51.81 31.27
N TYR A 39 10.01 -52.95 31.28
CA TYR A 39 9.58 -54.16 31.99
C TYR A 39 10.76 -55.10 32.22
N THR A 40 10.61 -56.02 33.16
CA THR A 40 11.59 -57.10 33.37
C THR A 40 11.03 -58.38 32.78
N LEU A 41 11.82 -58.99 31.88
CA LEU A 41 11.51 -60.26 31.25
C LEU A 41 12.29 -61.37 31.96
N THR A 42 11.57 -62.35 32.50
CA THR A 42 12.16 -63.53 33.15
C THR A 42 11.86 -64.75 32.30
N ARG A 43 12.91 -65.39 31.79
CA ARG A 43 12.84 -66.64 31.03
C ARG A 43 13.32 -67.78 31.91
N THR A 44 12.55 -68.86 31.96
CA THR A 44 12.86 -70.06 32.73
C THR A 44 12.84 -71.27 31.82
N TRP A 45 13.93 -72.02 31.81
CA TRP A 45 14.02 -73.32 31.17
C TRP A 45 14.04 -74.39 32.26
N THR A 46 13.14 -75.36 32.18
CA THR A 46 13.08 -76.50 33.10
C THR A 46 13.39 -77.77 32.34
N ALA A 47 14.52 -78.39 32.65
CA ALA A 47 14.87 -79.72 32.15
C ALA A 47 14.29 -80.77 33.10
N LYS A 48 13.57 -81.76 32.57
CA LYS A 48 12.99 -82.86 33.35
C LYS A 48 13.31 -84.22 32.72
N ASP A 49 13.77 -85.16 33.53
CA ASP A 49 14.00 -86.55 33.11
C ASP A 49 12.72 -87.42 33.26
N ALA A 50 12.79 -88.67 32.79
CA ALA A 50 11.68 -89.63 32.88
C ALA A 50 11.33 -90.04 34.33
N CYS A 51 12.28 -89.92 35.26
CA CYS A 51 12.13 -90.24 36.68
C CYS A 51 11.51 -89.09 37.48
N GLY A 52 11.38 -87.91 36.88
CA GLY A 52 10.81 -86.72 37.48
C GLY A 52 11.81 -85.76 38.10
N ASN A 53 13.12 -86.01 38.00
CA ASN A 53 14.13 -85.06 38.44
C ASN A 53 14.12 -83.83 37.53
N ALA A 54 14.27 -82.65 38.12
CA ALA A 54 14.22 -81.40 37.39
C ALA A 54 15.38 -80.48 37.74
N SER A 55 15.90 -79.76 36.75
CA SER A 55 16.82 -78.65 36.92
C SER A 55 16.30 -77.42 36.17
N THR A 56 16.64 -76.23 36.67
CA THR A 56 16.15 -74.97 36.12
C THR A 56 17.30 -74.03 35.80
N ALA A 57 17.17 -73.33 34.67
CA ALA A 57 18.01 -72.20 34.30
C ALA A 57 17.13 -70.98 34.09
N THR A 58 17.58 -69.81 34.55
CA THR A 58 16.83 -68.56 34.44
C THR A 58 17.66 -67.46 33.81
N GLN A 59 17.05 -66.67 32.94
CA GLN A 59 17.61 -65.43 32.39
C GLN A 59 16.68 -64.26 32.73
N THR A 60 17.23 -63.23 33.35
CA THR A 60 16.52 -61.98 33.64
C THR A 60 17.04 -60.89 32.72
N ILE A 61 16.13 -60.25 31.98
CA ILE A 61 16.42 -59.14 31.07
C ILE A 61 15.64 -57.93 31.55
N ASN A 62 16.35 -56.85 31.87
CA ASN A 62 15.73 -55.57 32.17
C ASN A 62 15.57 -54.79 30.86
N ILE A 63 14.32 -54.51 30.46
CA ILE A 63 13.98 -53.68 29.31
C ILE A 63 13.75 -52.26 29.82
N ILE A 64 14.46 -51.31 29.21
CA ILE A 64 14.33 -49.88 29.49
C ILE A 64 13.99 -49.13 28.20
N ASP A 65 13.42 -47.95 28.36
CA ASP A 65 13.20 -46.99 27.29
C ASP A 65 13.96 -45.71 27.64
N THR A 66 14.92 -45.34 26.79
CA THR A 66 15.71 -44.12 26.99
C THR A 66 15.77 -43.26 25.73
N VAL A 67 14.90 -43.53 24.74
CA VAL A 67 14.94 -42.86 23.44
C VAL A 67 13.62 -42.13 23.25
N GLY A 68 13.68 -40.84 22.93
CA GLY A 68 12.46 -40.07 22.70
C GLY A 68 11.79 -40.38 21.36
N PRO A 69 10.56 -39.89 21.16
CA PRO A 69 9.79 -40.16 19.95
C PRO A 69 10.46 -39.65 18.68
N THR A 70 10.25 -40.37 17.58
CA THR A 70 10.69 -39.97 16.24
C THR A 70 9.51 -39.49 15.39
N THR A 71 9.78 -38.76 14.30
CA THR A 71 8.76 -38.43 13.29
C THR A 71 9.07 -39.12 11.99
N ALA A 72 8.06 -39.79 11.41
CA ALA A 72 8.13 -40.33 10.06
C ALA A 72 7.72 -39.28 8.99
N THR A 73 7.18 -38.14 9.45
CA THR A 73 6.74 -37.07 8.55
C THR A 73 7.96 -36.31 8.04
N GLN A 74 8.18 -36.36 6.73
CA GLN A 74 9.24 -35.56 6.10
C GLN A 74 8.81 -34.10 6.03
N PHE A 75 9.68 -33.20 6.48
CA PHE A 75 9.50 -31.76 6.34
C PHE A 75 10.85 -31.08 6.13
N SER A 76 10.84 -29.95 5.43
CA SER A 76 12.04 -29.13 5.28
C SER A 76 12.31 -28.38 6.57
N SER A 77 13.47 -28.65 7.19
CA SER A 77 13.93 -27.96 8.40
C SER A 77 14.27 -26.50 8.16
N THR A 78 14.59 -26.11 6.92
CA THR A 78 14.81 -24.72 6.52
C THR A 78 14.17 -24.46 5.16
N VAL A 79 13.42 -23.35 5.06
CA VAL A 79 12.76 -22.91 3.83
C VAL A 79 13.00 -21.41 3.65
N ASN A 80 13.28 -20.98 2.42
CA ASN A 80 13.36 -19.56 2.06
C ASN A 80 12.17 -19.20 1.17
N VAL A 81 11.40 -18.18 1.55
CA VAL A 81 10.15 -17.81 0.88
C VAL A 81 9.98 -16.29 0.84
N THR A 82 9.08 -15.81 0.00
CA THR A 82 8.53 -14.45 0.09
C THR A 82 7.27 -14.46 0.96
N CYS A 83 6.77 -13.27 1.31
CA CYS A 83 5.54 -13.13 2.10
C CYS A 83 4.36 -13.94 1.56
N ASP A 84 4.20 -13.99 0.23
CA ASP A 84 3.04 -14.61 -0.42
C ASP A 84 3.16 -16.15 -0.51
N ALA A 85 4.30 -16.71 -0.06
CA ALA A 85 4.64 -18.12 -0.19
C ALA A 85 4.98 -18.78 1.16
N ILE A 86 4.57 -18.19 2.29
CA ILE A 86 4.78 -18.78 3.61
C ILE A 86 3.99 -20.10 3.70
N PRO A 87 4.65 -21.25 3.93
CA PRO A 87 3.97 -22.54 3.95
C PRO A 87 3.09 -22.67 5.20
N ALA A 88 1.94 -23.34 5.03
CA ALA A 88 1.11 -23.76 6.14
C ALA A 88 1.90 -24.61 7.14
N LYS A 89 1.45 -24.62 8.41
CA LYS A 89 2.06 -25.45 9.46
C LYS A 89 1.96 -26.93 9.06
N PRO A 90 3.09 -27.66 8.97
CA PRO A 90 3.04 -29.09 8.69
C PRO A 90 2.43 -29.85 9.87
N GLU A 91 1.64 -30.88 9.57
CA GLU A 91 1.10 -31.79 10.57
C GLU A 91 2.07 -32.96 10.75
N LEU A 92 2.78 -32.98 11.89
CA LEU A 92 3.79 -33.99 12.17
C LEU A 92 3.17 -35.16 12.95
N VAL A 93 3.43 -36.38 12.47
CA VAL A 93 3.06 -37.63 13.14
C VAL A 93 4.28 -38.18 13.87
N PHE A 94 4.17 -38.31 15.20
CA PHE A 94 5.21 -38.84 16.06
C PHE A 94 4.92 -40.29 16.44
N VAL A 95 5.95 -41.11 16.46
CA VAL A 95 5.91 -42.53 16.84
C VAL A 95 7.06 -42.83 17.78
N ASP A 96 6.80 -43.73 18.72
CA ASP A 96 7.82 -44.31 19.57
C ASP A 96 7.72 -45.84 19.54
N ASN A 97 8.87 -46.51 19.64
CA ASN A 97 8.95 -47.97 19.51
C ASN A 97 8.64 -48.69 20.84
N CYS A 98 8.80 -48.02 21.97
CA CYS A 98 8.75 -48.60 23.30
C CYS A 98 7.48 -48.23 24.05
N SER A 99 7.03 -47.00 23.87
CA SER A 99 6.02 -46.39 24.72
C SER A 99 5.03 -45.57 23.91
N THR A 100 3.91 -45.21 24.55
CA THR A 100 2.90 -44.37 23.92
C THR A 100 3.38 -42.93 23.86
N VAL A 101 3.12 -42.26 22.74
CA VAL A 101 3.54 -40.87 22.51
C VAL A 101 2.55 -39.89 23.12
N SER A 102 3.04 -38.89 23.86
CA SER A 102 2.21 -37.80 24.37
C SER A 102 1.91 -36.77 23.27
N PRO A 103 0.84 -35.96 23.39
CA PRO A 103 0.59 -34.85 22.48
C PRO A 103 1.78 -33.88 22.40
N ALA A 104 2.19 -33.53 21.18
CA ALA A 104 3.31 -32.62 20.99
C ALA A 104 2.95 -31.18 21.40
N ILE A 105 3.88 -30.52 22.07
CA ILE A 105 3.80 -29.09 22.41
C ILE A 105 4.37 -28.30 21.23
N PHE A 106 3.55 -27.42 20.64
CA PHE A 106 3.92 -26.59 19.50
C PHE A 106 4.09 -25.13 19.90
N THR A 107 5.15 -24.50 19.39
CA THR A 107 5.36 -23.04 19.49
C THR A 107 5.78 -22.47 18.14
N GLU A 108 5.34 -21.24 17.87
CA GLU A 108 5.71 -20.48 16.67
C GLU A 108 6.10 -19.06 17.08
N ASN A 109 7.31 -18.65 16.72
CA ASN A 109 7.85 -17.34 17.07
C ASN A 109 8.47 -16.68 15.84
N ILE A 110 8.39 -15.34 15.79
CA ILE A 110 9.09 -14.56 14.77
C ILE A 110 10.34 -13.95 15.38
N ILE A 111 11.49 -14.18 14.75
CA ILE A 111 12.80 -13.66 15.17
C ILE A 111 13.51 -12.97 14.00
N ASN A 112 14.65 -12.33 14.28
CA ASN A 112 15.53 -11.71 13.29
C ASN A 112 14.81 -10.73 12.35
N ARG A 113 13.85 -9.97 12.89
CA ARG A 113 13.10 -8.98 12.11
C ARG A 113 14.03 -7.84 11.69
N THR A 114 14.10 -7.63 10.38
CA THR A 114 14.68 -6.45 9.73
C THR A 114 13.60 -5.79 8.87
N GLU A 115 13.93 -4.67 8.21
CA GLU A 115 13.03 -4.01 7.27
C GLU A 115 12.68 -4.90 6.06
N ASN A 116 13.57 -5.81 5.66
CA ASN A 116 13.45 -6.57 4.41
C ASN A 116 13.30 -8.08 4.63
N SER A 117 13.34 -8.55 5.88
CA SER A 117 13.29 -9.98 6.17
C SER A 117 12.93 -10.29 7.61
N TYR A 118 12.47 -11.51 7.87
CA TYR A 118 12.39 -12.08 9.22
C TYR A 118 12.42 -13.61 9.13
N SER A 119 12.54 -14.29 10.27
CA SER A 119 12.45 -15.76 10.32
C SER A 119 11.28 -16.20 11.21
N ILE A 120 10.48 -17.14 10.74
CA ILE A 120 9.49 -17.87 11.56
C ILE A 120 10.17 -19.14 12.06
N VAL A 121 10.19 -19.34 13.38
CA VAL A 121 10.70 -20.55 14.02
C VAL A 121 9.55 -21.32 14.62
N ARG A 122 9.28 -22.49 14.05
CA ARG A 122 8.31 -23.47 14.54
C ARG A 122 9.05 -24.57 15.29
N LYS A 123 8.65 -24.83 16.53
CA LYS A 123 9.25 -25.86 17.38
C LYS A 123 8.18 -26.81 17.90
N TRP A 124 8.44 -28.10 17.76
CA TRP A 124 7.66 -29.18 18.35
C TRP A 124 8.51 -29.87 19.40
N SER A 125 7.98 -29.98 20.62
CA SER A 125 8.55 -30.79 21.69
C SER A 125 7.58 -31.91 22.01
N VAL A 126 8.04 -33.16 21.88
CA VAL A 126 7.22 -34.35 22.09
C VAL A 126 7.91 -35.24 23.11
N ALA A 127 7.11 -35.76 24.04
CA ALA A 127 7.57 -36.70 25.05
C ALA A 127 6.85 -38.02 24.90
N ASP A 128 7.48 -39.09 25.32
CA ASP A 128 6.85 -40.39 25.46
C ASP A 128 6.31 -40.62 26.88
N ALA A 129 5.74 -41.80 27.15
CA ALA A 129 5.21 -42.13 28.48
C ALA A 129 6.29 -42.44 29.52
N CYS A 130 7.54 -42.63 29.10
CA CYS A 130 8.72 -42.80 29.95
C CYS A 130 9.42 -41.47 30.27
N GLY A 131 8.96 -40.36 29.68
CA GLY A 131 9.47 -39.01 29.87
C GLY A 131 10.65 -38.65 28.97
N ASN A 132 10.99 -39.49 27.98
CA ASN A 132 12.03 -39.14 27.02
C ASN A 132 11.49 -38.11 26.03
N VAL A 133 12.26 -37.05 25.79
CA VAL A 133 11.83 -35.90 24.97
C VAL A 133 12.61 -35.84 23.67
N SER A 134 11.93 -35.50 22.58
CA SER A 134 12.52 -35.14 21.30
C SER A 134 12.03 -33.79 20.81
N GLU A 135 12.90 -33.05 20.13
CA GLU A 135 12.61 -31.72 19.62
C GLU A 135 12.82 -31.63 18.11
N PHE A 136 11.87 -31.01 17.43
CA PHE A 136 11.90 -30.78 15.99
C PHE A 136 11.74 -29.30 15.72
N THR A 137 12.51 -28.76 14.78
CA THR A 137 12.50 -27.33 14.45
C THR A 137 12.40 -27.12 12.94
N GLN A 138 11.51 -26.22 12.54
CA GLN A 138 11.42 -25.69 11.18
C GLN A 138 11.69 -24.18 11.22
N ILE A 139 12.62 -23.73 10.36
CA ILE A 139 12.97 -22.33 10.19
C ILE A 139 12.50 -21.87 8.81
N ILE A 140 11.70 -20.82 8.75
CA ILE A 140 11.22 -20.23 7.51
C ILE A 140 11.81 -18.82 7.42
N ASN A 141 12.78 -18.62 6.53
CA ASN A 141 13.33 -17.31 6.25
C ASN A 141 12.44 -16.61 5.22
N VAL A 142 11.84 -15.50 5.62
CA VAL A 142 10.93 -14.72 4.79
C VAL A 142 11.65 -13.48 4.31
N THR A 143 11.66 -13.25 3.00
CA THR A 143 12.12 -12.01 2.37
C THR A 143 10.91 -11.15 2.00
N ILE A 144 10.99 -9.85 2.29
CA ILE A 144 9.97 -8.85 1.97
C ILE A 144 10.49 -8.03 0.77
N PRO A 145 10.14 -8.40 -0.47
CA PRO A 145 10.52 -7.60 -1.64
C PRO A 145 9.80 -6.24 -1.58
N ASN A 146 10.49 -5.18 -2.00
CA ASN A 146 9.96 -3.81 -2.01
C ASN A 146 9.37 -3.38 -0.66
N SER A 147 10.00 -3.78 0.45
CA SER A 147 9.64 -3.39 1.81
C SER A 147 9.46 -1.88 1.97
N VAL A 148 10.24 -1.11 1.20
CA VAL A 148 10.09 0.34 1.04
C VAL A 148 10.01 0.72 -0.43
N VAL A 149 8.91 1.35 -0.82
CA VAL A 149 8.78 2.04 -2.11
C VAL A 149 8.88 3.53 -1.86
N THR A 150 9.80 4.22 -2.55
CA THR A 150 9.96 5.68 -2.42
C THR A 150 9.33 6.40 -3.61
N ILE A 151 8.48 7.38 -3.34
CA ILE A 151 7.82 8.24 -4.31
C ILE A 151 8.25 9.68 -4.04
N SER A 152 8.72 10.39 -5.08
CA SER A 152 9.07 11.80 -4.97
C SER A 152 8.02 12.68 -5.63
N ARG A 153 7.57 13.72 -4.92
CA ARG A 153 6.61 14.72 -5.40
C ARG A 153 7.02 16.11 -4.92
N SER A 154 6.45 17.14 -5.53
CA SER A 154 6.63 18.52 -5.09
C SER A 154 5.27 19.17 -4.81
N ILE A 155 5.22 20.02 -3.79
CA ILE A 155 4.06 20.86 -3.46
C ILE A 155 4.54 22.26 -3.15
N CYS A 156 3.68 23.25 -3.39
CA CYS A 156 4.00 24.64 -3.10
C CYS A 156 3.38 25.06 -1.77
N ASN A 157 4.13 25.81 -0.96
CA ASN A 157 3.65 26.31 0.33
C ASN A 157 2.97 27.67 0.24
N ASP A 158 3.04 28.34 -0.92
CA ASP A 158 2.52 29.68 -1.19
C ASP A 158 1.73 29.79 -2.51
N GLY A 159 1.36 28.63 -3.10
CA GLY A 159 0.56 28.56 -4.32
C GLY A 159 -0.95 28.55 -4.06
N ASP A 160 -1.75 28.60 -5.13
CA ASP A 160 -3.23 28.53 -5.05
C ASP A 160 -3.74 27.23 -4.44
N ILE A 161 -2.94 26.16 -4.53
CA ILE A 161 -3.19 24.86 -3.92
C ILE A 161 -1.99 24.49 -3.04
N THR A 162 -2.18 24.58 -1.73
CA THR A 162 -1.17 24.20 -0.71
C THR A 162 -1.47 22.87 -0.04
N THR A 163 -2.56 22.20 -0.42
CA THR A 163 -2.98 20.93 0.19
C THR A 163 -2.97 19.79 -0.82
N THR A 164 -2.66 18.58 -0.37
CA THR A 164 -2.74 17.37 -1.19
C THR A 164 -3.12 16.16 -0.31
N ASN A 165 -3.89 15.23 -0.86
CA ASN A 165 -4.20 13.98 -0.20
C ASN A 165 -3.15 12.94 -0.59
N LEU A 166 -2.34 12.50 0.36
CA LEU A 166 -1.26 11.56 0.12
C LEU A 166 -1.75 10.17 -0.31
N ASN A 167 -3.02 9.81 -0.03
CA ASN A 167 -3.60 8.56 -0.51
C ASN A 167 -3.68 8.51 -2.05
N ASP A 168 -3.86 9.66 -2.70
CA ASP A 168 -3.96 9.75 -4.16
C ASP A 168 -2.61 9.51 -4.85
N LEU A 169 -1.53 9.52 -4.08
CA LEU A 169 -0.17 9.26 -4.54
C LEU A 169 0.25 7.80 -4.36
N LEU A 170 -0.55 6.98 -3.67
CA LEU A 170 -0.25 5.57 -3.44
C LEU A 170 -0.41 4.76 -4.75
N PRO A 171 0.45 3.77 -5.02
CA PRO A 171 0.28 2.88 -6.17
C PRO A 171 -1.07 2.14 -6.14
N VAL A 172 -1.63 1.86 -7.32
CA VAL A 172 -2.89 1.12 -7.44
C VAL A 172 -2.77 -0.25 -6.75
N GLY A 173 -3.80 -0.61 -5.98
CA GLY A 173 -3.84 -1.87 -5.21
C GLY A 173 -3.15 -1.80 -3.85
N THR A 174 -2.66 -0.62 -3.43
CA THR A 174 -2.17 -0.42 -2.06
C THR A 174 -3.29 -0.67 -1.04
N PRO A 175 -3.08 -1.52 -0.02
CA PRO A 175 -4.04 -1.74 1.05
C PRO A 175 -4.41 -0.44 1.79
N THR A 176 -5.68 -0.26 2.13
CA THR A 176 -6.19 0.96 2.77
C THR A 176 -6.11 0.95 4.31
N ASN A 177 -5.59 -0.14 4.90
CA ASN A 177 -5.47 -0.33 6.34
C ASN A 177 -4.15 0.22 6.92
N GLY A 178 -3.33 0.88 6.11
CA GLY A 178 -2.10 1.50 6.56
C GLY A 178 -2.32 2.81 7.31
N THR A 179 -1.30 3.22 8.05
CA THR A 179 -1.29 4.44 8.86
C THR A 179 -0.19 5.39 8.39
N TRP A 180 -0.52 6.66 8.23
CA TRP A 180 0.45 7.69 7.90
C TRP A 180 1.30 8.09 9.11
N VAL A 181 2.58 8.32 8.87
CA VAL A 181 3.56 8.83 9.82
C VAL A 181 4.29 10.02 9.19
N ASP A 182 4.23 11.16 9.86
CA ASP A 182 5.05 12.33 9.53
C ASP A 182 6.43 12.16 10.15
N VAL A 183 7.42 11.72 9.36
CA VAL A 183 8.76 11.38 9.85
C VAL A 183 9.51 12.62 10.33
N ASN A 184 9.23 13.78 9.73
CA ASN A 184 9.89 15.02 10.08
C ASN A 184 9.14 15.83 11.15
N ASN A 185 8.01 15.34 11.66
CA ASN A 185 7.11 16.08 12.56
C ASN A 185 6.82 17.49 12.01
N SER A 186 6.52 17.58 10.72
CA SER A 186 6.23 18.84 10.03
C SER A 186 5.04 19.60 10.63
N GLY A 187 4.08 18.87 11.22
CA GLY A 187 2.81 19.43 11.70
C GLY A 187 1.82 19.75 10.58
N GLY A 188 2.21 19.52 9.32
CA GLY A 188 1.36 19.74 8.14
C GLY A 188 0.46 18.57 7.81
N LEU A 189 0.62 17.41 8.46
CA LEU A 189 -0.14 16.20 8.14
C LEU A 189 -1.32 15.98 9.10
N GLN A 190 -2.54 15.91 8.55
CA GLN A 190 -3.74 15.52 9.28
C GLN A 190 -4.41 14.32 8.59
N GLY A 191 -4.31 13.13 9.20
CA GLY A 191 -4.74 11.89 8.56
C GLY A 191 -3.90 11.61 7.31
N SER A 192 -4.52 11.66 6.13
CA SER A 192 -3.81 11.56 4.83
C SER A 192 -3.64 12.92 4.12
N ILE A 193 -4.19 14.00 4.66
CA ILE A 193 -4.13 15.32 4.02
C ILE A 193 -2.87 16.05 4.50
N LEU A 194 -1.96 16.32 3.58
CA LEU A 194 -0.84 17.21 3.78
C LEU A 194 -1.26 18.64 3.43
N ASN A 195 -1.10 19.55 4.39
CA ASN A 195 -1.13 20.98 4.18
C ASN A 195 0.31 21.52 4.24
N ALA A 196 0.82 21.97 3.10
CA ALA A 196 2.14 22.56 2.98
C ALA A 196 2.17 24.06 3.30
N SER A 197 1.02 24.70 3.48
CA SER A 197 0.94 26.12 3.83
C SER A 197 1.76 26.41 5.09
N GLY A 198 2.74 27.31 4.97
CA GLY A 198 3.63 27.69 6.07
C GLY A 198 4.73 26.68 6.42
N LEU A 199 4.84 25.56 5.71
CA LEU A 199 6.03 24.69 5.82
C LEU A 199 7.24 25.37 5.16
N SER A 200 8.42 25.20 5.74
CA SER A 200 9.67 25.72 5.18
C SER A 200 10.06 25.01 3.87
N VAL A 201 10.75 25.71 2.96
CA VAL A 201 11.26 25.12 1.70
C VAL A 201 12.34 24.09 1.98
N ARG A 202 12.00 22.80 1.84
CA ARG A 202 12.88 21.63 1.96
C ARG A 202 12.10 20.36 1.63
N ASP A 203 12.77 19.22 1.71
CA ASP A 203 12.13 17.91 1.63
C ASP A 203 11.50 17.48 2.96
N TYR A 204 10.29 16.93 2.89
CA TYR A 204 9.58 16.29 3.98
C TYR A 204 9.28 14.84 3.62
N THR A 205 9.41 13.94 4.59
CA THR A 205 9.23 12.51 4.44
C THR A 205 7.98 12.08 5.20
N PHE A 206 7.08 11.41 4.47
CA PHE A 206 5.87 10.81 5.01
C PHE A 206 5.90 9.31 4.72
N GLU A 207 5.57 8.49 5.72
CA GLU A 207 5.55 7.03 5.57
C GLU A 207 4.14 6.50 5.76
N TYR A 208 3.63 5.78 4.77
CA TYR A 208 2.41 4.98 4.87
C TYR A 208 2.79 3.56 5.27
N LYS A 209 2.54 3.23 6.54
CA LYS A 209 2.90 1.93 7.13
C LYS A 209 1.73 0.97 7.05
N ILE A 210 1.88 -0.09 6.26
CA ILE A 210 0.90 -1.15 6.12
C ILE A 210 1.23 -2.22 7.17
N ASN A 211 0.46 -2.25 8.25
CA ASN A 211 0.69 -3.12 9.40
C ASN A 211 0.05 -4.51 9.19
N ASP A 212 0.53 -5.23 8.18
CA ASP A 212 0.27 -6.68 8.11
C ASP A 212 1.18 -7.39 9.13
N ALA A 213 0.59 -8.24 9.98
CA ALA A 213 1.30 -8.98 11.02
C ALA A 213 2.42 -9.89 10.46
N THR A 214 2.27 -10.29 9.20
CA THR A 214 3.17 -11.20 8.49
C THR A 214 4.01 -10.49 7.43
N CYS A 215 3.48 -9.50 6.71
CA CYS A 215 4.23 -8.82 5.65
C CYS A 215 4.16 -7.29 5.77
N PRO A 216 4.85 -6.69 6.75
CA PRO A 216 4.86 -5.24 6.89
C PRO A 216 5.48 -4.60 5.66
N ARG A 217 4.82 -3.58 5.10
CA ARG A 217 5.29 -2.79 3.96
C ARG A 217 5.18 -1.32 4.28
N THR A 218 6.11 -0.52 3.75
CA THR A 218 6.12 0.92 3.91
C THR A 218 6.18 1.59 2.54
N ILE A 219 5.31 2.57 2.31
CA ILE A 219 5.44 3.48 1.17
C ILE A 219 5.94 4.82 1.70
N ARG A 220 7.10 5.25 1.23
CA ARG A 220 7.73 6.50 1.62
C ARG A 220 7.46 7.55 0.54
N ILE A 221 6.84 8.66 0.93
CA ILE A 221 6.67 9.83 0.07
C ILE A 221 7.64 10.91 0.52
N VAL A 222 8.55 11.30 -0.37
CA VAL A 222 9.40 12.48 -0.21
C VAL A 222 8.72 13.63 -0.95
N MET A 223 8.22 14.60 -0.17
CA MET A 223 7.57 15.79 -0.67
C MET A 223 8.52 16.99 -0.60
N THR A 224 8.96 17.47 -1.76
CA THR A 224 9.74 18.70 -1.88
C THR A 224 8.81 19.91 -1.80
N VAL A 225 8.93 20.69 -0.73
CA VAL A 225 8.17 21.93 -0.56
C VAL A 225 8.93 23.07 -1.22
N ASN A 226 8.26 23.77 -2.15
CA ASN A 226 8.79 24.92 -2.88
C ASN A 226 7.96 26.19 -2.60
N THR A 227 8.53 27.35 -2.92
CA THR A 227 7.88 28.69 -2.91
C THR A 227 7.87 29.30 -4.30
N GLY A 228 7.09 30.36 -4.51
CA GLY A 228 7.02 31.12 -5.76
C GLY A 228 6.16 30.43 -6.82
N CYS A 229 5.26 29.55 -6.41
CA CYS A 229 4.32 28.88 -7.32
C CYS A 229 2.94 29.54 -7.34
N GLY A 230 2.71 30.54 -6.47
CA GLY A 230 1.56 31.43 -6.60
C GLY A 230 1.59 32.05 -7.98
N GLY A 231 0.53 31.84 -8.75
CA GLY A 231 0.47 32.22 -10.15
C GLY A 231 0.98 33.64 -10.35
N ILE A 232 1.86 33.83 -11.33
CA ILE A 232 2.18 35.16 -11.83
C ILE A 232 0.83 35.71 -12.31
N VAL A 233 0.27 36.69 -11.58
CA VAL A 233 -0.83 37.50 -12.12
C VAL A 233 -0.24 38.19 -13.33
N LEU A 234 -0.54 37.70 -14.54
CA LEU A 234 -0.12 38.39 -15.76
C LEU A 234 -0.63 39.82 -15.64
N ALA A 235 0.26 40.80 -15.81
CA ALA A 235 -0.14 42.19 -15.81
C ALA A 235 -1.24 42.40 -16.86
N CYS A 236 -2.30 43.12 -16.48
CA CYS A 236 -3.43 43.39 -17.36
C CYS A 236 -2.97 43.94 -18.72
N GLY A 237 -3.42 43.30 -19.80
CA GLY A 237 -3.15 43.77 -21.15
C GLY A 237 -3.76 45.16 -21.36
N THR A 238 -3.04 46.08 -22.01
CA THR A 238 -3.55 47.46 -22.18
C THR A 238 -4.79 47.48 -23.07
N VAL A 239 -5.85 48.16 -22.64
CA VAL A 239 -7.04 48.42 -23.48
C VAL A 239 -6.62 49.21 -24.72
N LEU A 240 -6.72 48.62 -25.91
CA LEU A 240 -6.39 49.26 -27.19
C LEU A 240 -7.63 49.32 -28.08
N VAL A 241 -7.99 50.52 -28.54
CA VAL A 241 -9.15 50.73 -29.41
C VAL A 241 -8.69 50.78 -30.86
N HIS A 242 -9.19 49.87 -31.70
CA HIS A 242 -8.94 49.89 -33.14
C HIS A 242 -9.93 50.83 -33.83
N ASN A 243 -9.42 51.83 -34.54
CA ASN A 243 -10.20 52.95 -35.06
C ASN A 243 -10.79 52.71 -36.47
N ALA A 244 -10.79 51.48 -36.98
CA ALA A 244 -11.37 51.14 -38.27
C ALA A 244 -11.89 49.69 -38.29
N PHE A 245 -13.00 49.48 -39.00
CA PHE A 245 -13.56 48.14 -39.23
C PHE A 245 -14.39 48.10 -40.52
N SER A 246 -14.57 46.90 -41.07
CA SER A 246 -15.18 46.64 -42.38
C SER A 246 -16.23 45.52 -42.33
N PRO A 247 -17.49 45.81 -41.96
CA PRO A 247 -18.57 44.82 -41.94
C PRO A 247 -19.06 44.50 -43.36
N ASN A 248 -18.27 43.74 -44.14
CA ASN A 248 -18.53 43.39 -45.53
C ASN A 248 -18.84 41.88 -45.73
N GLY A 249 -18.77 41.08 -44.67
CA GLY A 249 -19.07 39.64 -44.68
C GLY A 249 -17.91 38.75 -45.14
N ASP A 250 -16.68 39.25 -45.23
CA ASP A 250 -15.48 38.46 -45.54
C ASP A 250 -14.87 37.77 -44.31
N GLY A 251 -15.38 38.09 -43.11
CA GLY A 251 -14.96 37.52 -41.84
C GLY A 251 -13.76 38.21 -41.20
N ILE A 252 -13.25 39.29 -41.81
CA ILE A 252 -12.09 40.06 -41.34
C ILE A 252 -12.56 41.45 -40.93
N ASN A 253 -12.24 41.86 -39.70
CA ASN A 253 -12.60 43.18 -39.16
C ASN A 253 -14.10 43.52 -39.29
N GLU A 254 -14.98 42.52 -39.16
CA GLU A 254 -16.44 42.71 -39.25
C GLU A 254 -17.03 43.55 -38.12
N LYS A 255 -16.26 43.76 -37.05
CA LYS A 255 -16.70 44.39 -35.82
C LYS A 255 -15.70 45.41 -35.34
N PHE A 256 -16.17 46.37 -34.57
CA PHE A 256 -15.32 47.26 -33.80
C PHE A 256 -14.65 46.46 -32.67
N ILE A 257 -13.33 46.34 -32.70
CA ILE A 257 -12.56 45.56 -31.72
C ILE A 257 -11.85 46.50 -30.74
N ILE A 258 -11.94 46.16 -29.45
CA ILE A 258 -11.21 46.81 -28.37
C ILE A 258 -10.43 45.72 -27.62
N ASP A 259 -9.11 45.68 -27.80
CA ASP A 259 -8.29 44.61 -27.20
C ASP A 259 -8.36 44.66 -25.67
N ASN A 260 -8.38 43.46 -25.06
CA ASN A 260 -8.36 43.22 -23.62
C ASN A 260 -9.60 43.71 -22.84
N ILE A 261 -10.60 44.35 -23.47
CA ILE A 261 -11.77 44.90 -22.77
C ILE A 261 -12.69 43.81 -22.17
N ASP A 262 -12.57 42.59 -22.69
CA ASP A 262 -13.29 41.38 -22.29
C ASP A 262 -12.63 40.62 -21.12
N ASP A 263 -11.42 41.03 -20.70
CA ASP A 263 -10.80 40.53 -19.47
C ASP A 263 -11.50 41.15 -18.26
N THR A 264 -12.53 40.48 -17.76
CA THR A 264 -13.33 40.95 -16.63
C THR A 264 -12.58 40.91 -15.28
N VAL A 265 -11.43 40.24 -15.20
CA VAL A 265 -10.58 40.27 -14.00
C VAL A 265 -9.87 41.63 -13.92
N CYS A 266 -9.37 42.09 -15.07
CA CYS A 266 -8.69 43.38 -15.20
C CYS A 266 -9.65 44.57 -15.35
N TYR A 267 -10.74 44.37 -16.11
CA TYR A 267 -11.68 45.41 -16.54
C TYR A 267 -13.14 45.00 -16.27
N PRO A 268 -13.58 45.04 -15.01
CA PRO A 268 -14.84 44.40 -14.58
C PRO A 268 -16.10 45.06 -15.13
N GLU A 269 -16.06 46.36 -15.47
CA GLU A 269 -17.18 47.06 -16.08
C GLU A 269 -16.73 47.93 -17.25
N ASN A 270 -17.55 48.00 -18.30
CA ASN A 270 -17.36 48.93 -19.40
C ASN A 270 -18.69 49.37 -20.04
N THR A 271 -18.69 50.52 -20.69
CA THR A 271 -19.76 51.01 -21.57
C THR A 271 -19.16 51.58 -22.85
N VAL A 272 -19.82 51.34 -23.98
CA VAL A 272 -19.45 51.86 -25.29
C VAL A 272 -20.62 52.62 -25.89
N GLU A 273 -20.38 53.86 -26.28
CA GLU A 273 -21.31 54.72 -27.01
C GLU A 273 -20.68 55.08 -28.36
N ILE A 274 -21.48 55.10 -29.43
CA ILE A 274 -21.03 55.48 -30.77
C ILE A 274 -21.98 56.50 -31.36
N TYR A 275 -21.41 57.57 -31.92
CA TYR A 275 -22.10 58.70 -32.49
C TYR A 275 -21.74 58.87 -33.96
N ASN A 276 -22.70 59.30 -34.77
CA ASN A 276 -22.40 59.74 -36.13
C ASN A 276 -21.76 61.15 -36.13
N ARG A 277 -21.34 61.63 -37.31
CA ARG A 277 -20.71 62.96 -37.48
C ARG A 277 -21.55 64.17 -37.04
N TRP A 278 -22.85 63.99 -36.82
CA TRP A 278 -23.76 65.04 -36.35
C TRP A 278 -24.01 64.97 -34.83
N GLY A 279 -23.32 64.07 -34.11
CA GLY A 279 -23.48 63.88 -32.67
C GLY A 279 -24.71 63.05 -32.29
N VAL A 280 -25.34 62.35 -33.23
CA VAL A 280 -26.49 61.47 -32.94
C VAL A 280 -25.97 60.10 -32.49
N LEU A 281 -26.44 59.64 -31.34
CA LEU A 281 -26.14 58.31 -30.80
C LEU A 281 -26.71 57.22 -31.73
N VAL A 282 -25.84 56.35 -32.23
CA VAL A 282 -26.21 55.25 -33.14
C VAL A 282 -26.06 53.87 -32.49
N PHE A 283 -25.26 53.73 -31.44
CA PHE A 283 -25.09 52.49 -30.68
C PHE A 283 -24.69 52.80 -29.23
N GLU A 284 -25.21 52.03 -28.28
CA GLU A 284 -24.88 52.11 -26.86
C GLU A 284 -24.99 50.72 -26.24
N THR A 285 -24.03 50.34 -25.41
CA THR A 285 -24.10 49.09 -24.63
C THR A 285 -23.29 49.15 -23.33
N LYS A 286 -23.63 48.27 -22.39
CA LYS A 286 -22.86 47.95 -21.17
C LYS A 286 -22.29 46.54 -21.29
N GLY A 287 -21.03 46.35 -20.92
CA GLY A 287 -20.36 45.04 -20.96
C GLY A 287 -19.98 44.59 -22.37
N TYR A 288 -19.38 45.50 -23.15
CA TYR A 288 -18.80 45.21 -24.45
C TYR A 288 -17.72 44.13 -24.33
N ASN A 289 -17.72 43.13 -25.21
CA ASN A 289 -16.85 41.95 -25.08
C ASN A 289 -16.29 41.41 -26.41
N ASN A 290 -16.30 42.23 -27.47
CA ASN A 290 -15.85 41.87 -28.83
C ASN A 290 -16.58 40.68 -29.50
N THR A 291 -17.46 39.98 -28.79
CA THR A 291 -18.05 38.71 -29.22
C THR A 291 -19.57 38.85 -29.29
N SER A 292 -20.29 38.49 -28.22
CA SER A 292 -21.75 38.50 -28.15
C SER A 292 -22.33 39.91 -27.98
N ASN A 293 -21.58 40.83 -27.40
CA ASN A 293 -21.97 42.22 -27.18
C ASN A 293 -20.92 43.13 -27.82
N SER A 294 -21.14 43.45 -29.09
CA SER A 294 -20.20 44.18 -29.95
C SER A 294 -20.93 45.05 -30.97
N PHE A 295 -20.24 46.03 -31.53
CA PHE A 295 -20.74 46.86 -32.61
C PHE A 295 -20.24 46.35 -33.96
N ASP A 296 -21.19 46.01 -34.82
CA ASP A 296 -21.01 45.45 -36.17
C ASP A 296 -21.40 46.47 -37.27
N GLY A 297 -21.53 47.75 -36.90
CA GLY A 297 -21.94 48.79 -37.85
C GLY A 297 -23.45 48.89 -38.05
N ILE A 298 -24.26 48.16 -37.30
CA ILE A 298 -25.71 48.32 -37.29
C ILE A 298 -26.13 49.27 -36.17
N SER A 299 -27.03 50.22 -36.46
CA SER A 299 -27.52 51.13 -35.44
C SER A 299 -28.51 50.44 -34.50
N GLY A 300 -28.31 50.60 -33.19
CA GLY A 300 -29.27 50.22 -32.14
C GLY A 300 -30.31 51.31 -31.82
N GLY A 301 -30.21 52.50 -32.44
CA GLY A 301 -31.13 53.63 -32.23
C GLY A 301 -32.48 53.44 -32.92
N ARG A 302 -33.54 54.05 -32.33
CA ARG A 302 -34.98 53.96 -32.69
C ARG A 302 -35.30 53.55 -34.15
N SER A 303 -36.13 52.50 -34.27
CA SER A 303 -36.77 51.97 -35.48
C SER A 303 -37.40 53.04 -36.39
N THR A 304 -36.69 53.51 -37.42
CA THR A 304 -37.29 54.09 -38.64
C THR A 304 -36.43 54.00 -39.91
N VAL A 305 -35.27 53.34 -39.87
CA VAL A 305 -34.51 52.94 -41.07
C VAL A 305 -34.27 51.45 -40.95
N GLN A 306 -34.50 50.69 -42.03
CA GLN A 306 -34.29 49.24 -42.07
C GLN A 306 -33.03 48.84 -41.29
N GLN A 307 -33.21 48.21 -40.12
CA GLN A 307 -32.10 47.70 -39.29
C GLN A 307 -31.17 46.79 -40.11
N SER A 308 -31.66 46.22 -41.22
CA SER A 308 -30.93 45.38 -42.16
C SER A 308 -29.98 46.09 -43.12
N SER A 309 -29.99 47.43 -43.21
CA SER A 309 -29.12 48.15 -44.17
C SER A 309 -27.76 48.55 -43.60
N GLY A 310 -27.56 48.46 -42.28
CA GLY A 310 -26.36 48.96 -41.58
C GLY A 310 -26.16 50.47 -41.72
N LEU A 311 -25.24 51.03 -40.95
CA LEU A 311 -24.86 52.43 -41.03
C LEU A 311 -24.05 52.72 -42.32
N PRO A 312 -24.14 53.93 -42.89
CA PRO A 312 -23.38 54.30 -44.09
C PRO A 312 -21.87 54.38 -43.80
N THR A 313 -21.06 54.14 -44.83
CA THR A 313 -19.61 54.37 -44.79
C THR A 313 -19.30 55.80 -44.37
N GLY A 314 -18.38 55.95 -43.41
CA GLY A 314 -17.98 57.26 -42.92
C GLY A 314 -17.32 57.22 -41.55
N THR A 315 -17.03 58.41 -41.04
CA THR A 315 -16.43 58.60 -39.72
C THR A 315 -17.52 58.73 -38.67
N TYR A 316 -17.38 57.91 -37.62
CA TYR A 316 -18.13 57.89 -36.39
C TYR A 316 -17.21 58.27 -35.24
N PHE A 317 -17.77 58.48 -34.06
CA PHE A 317 -17.04 58.82 -32.85
C PHE A 317 -17.45 57.86 -31.74
N TYR A 318 -16.50 57.35 -30.97
CA TYR A 318 -16.77 56.45 -29.86
C TYR A 318 -16.45 57.13 -28.52
N ILE A 319 -17.18 56.74 -27.49
CA ILE A 319 -16.84 56.97 -26.09
C ILE A 319 -16.83 55.59 -25.41
N LEU A 320 -15.69 55.24 -24.82
CA LEU A 320 -15.49 54.05 -24.02
C LEU A 320 -15.23 54.47 -22.58
N ASN A 321 -16.12 54.12 -21.67
CA ASN A 321 -15.85 54.19 -20.23
C ASN A 321 -15.60 52.78 -19.72
N TYR A 322 -14.56 52.58 -18.91
CA TYR A 322 -14.25 51.27 -18.35
C TYR A 322 -13.59 51.39 -17.00
N THR A 323 -13.78 50.39 -16.15
CA THR A 323 -13.10 50.30 -14.87
C THR A 323 -11.87 49.41 -14.99
N SER A 324 -10.81 49.70 -14.23
CA SER A 324 -9.64 48.84 -14.08
C SER A 324 -9.35 48.58 -12.61
N VAL A 325 -8.78 47.42 -12.29
CA VAL A 325 -8.36 47.09 -10.92
C VAL A 325 -6.87 47.43 -10.76
N ASP A 326 -6.52 48.24 -9.75
CA ASP A 326 -5.11 48.49 -9.41
C ASP A 326 -4.50 47.35 -8.55
N ASN A 327 -3.20 47.44 -8.27
CA ASN A 327 -2.47 46.43 -7.51
C ASN A 327 -3.00 46.23 -6.07
N ASP A 328 -3.80 47.18 -5.55
CA ASP A 328 -4.41 47.13 -4.22
C ASP A 328 -5.90 46.69 -4.29
N GLY A 329 -6.37 46.23 -5.46
CA GLY A 329 -7.75 45.77 -5.66
C GLY A 329 -8.77 46.90 -5.79
N LYS A 330 -8.32 48.15 -5.91
CA LYS A 330 -9.21 49.31 -6.01
C LYS A 330 -9.64 49.54 -7.45
N ILE A 331 -10.92 49.85 -7.61
CA ILE A 331 -11.53 50.15 -8.91
C ILE A 331 -11.22 51.58 -9.32
N ILE A 332 -10.58 51.74 -10.48
CA ILE A 332 -10.27 53.01 -11.14
C ILE A 332 -11.17 53.15 -12.36
N THR A 333 -11.81 54.31 -12.55
CA THR A 333 -12.59 54.60 -13.76
C THR A 333 -11.71 55.28 -14.81
N ASN A 334 -11.77 54.78 -16.03
CA ASN A 334 -11.02 55.25 -17.18
C ASN A 334 -11.98 55.64 -18.30
N LYS A 335 -11.54 56.57 -19.15
CA LYS A 335 -12.27 57.01 -20.34
C LYS A 335 -11.34 57.08 -21.54
N LYS A 336 -11.79 56.57 -22.67
CA LYS A 336 -11.20 56.78 -24.00
C LYS A 336 -12.27 57.26 -24.96
N ASP A 337 -11.93 58.24 -25.79
CA ASP A 337 -12.79 58.69 -26.86
C ASP A 337 -11.94 58.99 -28.10
N GLY A 338 -12.57 58.93 -29.26
CA GLY A 338 -11.87 59.04 -30.53
C GLY A 338 -12.81 58.86 -31.72
N TYR A 339 -12.21 58.77 -32.91
CA TYR A 339 -12.95 58.48 -34.13
C TYR A 339 -12.90 56.97 -34.46
N LEU A 340 -13.92 56.51 -35.17
CA LEU A 340 -14.06 55.17 -35.71
C LEU A 340 -14.45 55.28 -37.18
N TYR A 341 -13.66 54.69 -38.07
CA TYR A 341 -13.96 54.66 -39.48
C TYR A 341 -14.67 53.36 -39.86
N LEU A 342 -15.88 53.47 -40.38
CA LEU A 342 -16.67 52.35 -40.88
C LEU A 342 -16.62 52.38 -42.41
N THR A 343 -16.17 51.28 -43.03
CA THR A 343 -16.24 51.06 -44.48
C THR A 343 -16.96 49.76 -44.78
N LYS A 344 -17.62 49.65 -45.93
CA LYS A 344 -18.19 48.38 -46.42
C LYS A 344 -17.47 47.97 -47.69
#